data_AF-A0A526PQP3-F1
#
_entry.id   AF-A0A526PQP3-F1
#
_cell.length_a   1.000
_cell.length_b   1.000
_cell.length_c   1.000
_cell.angle_alpha   90.00
_cell.angle_beta   90.00
_cell.angle_gamma   90.00
#
_symmetry.space_group_name_H-M   'P 1'
#
loop_
_entity.id
_entity.type
_entity.pdbx_description
1 polymer ?
#
loop_
_entity_poly.entity_id
_entity_poly.type
_entity_poly.pdbx_seq_one_letter_code
_entity_poly.pdbx_strand_id
1 'polypeptide(L)'
;MADISTRRTEAETRLAELRQLQGVALLDDQDFYHAPLDEVEKELAALDAAEGEAVRRQRQEAARAEQERLANLRKTLTIVEEHRLEAVDRAEKAAHSLTDALKEVRARSADATRLLRSLGVHPATQLDAYESEFRMSLRFATALKPLVGLRRRFGQIAFPEARTPFDQPWRTAEAAIANPDISKALRG
;
A
#
# COMPACT_ATOMS: atom_id res chain seq x y z
N MET A 1 -19.35 41.51 -12.16
CA MET A 1 -18.04 42.15 -12.38
C MET A 1 -17.42 41.49 -13.59
N ALA A 2 -17.05 42.25 -14.62
CA ALA A 2 -16.40 41.71 -15.82
C ALA A 2 -15.03 41.11 -15.44
N ASP A 3 -14.68 39.99 -16.07
CA ASP A 3 -13.39 39.31 -15.90
C ASP A 3 -12.24 40.24 -16.37
N ILE A 4 -11.06 40.10 -15.78
CA ILE A 4 -9.89 40.95 -16.07
C ILE A 4 -9.55 40.88 -17.57
N SER A 5 -9.68 39.69 -18.17
CA SER A 5 -9.51 39.49 -19.61
C SER A 5 -10.50 40.31 -20.43
N THR A 6 -11.78 40.38 -20.03
CA THR A 6 -12.80 41.16 -20.74
C THR A 6 -12.51 42.65 -20.65
N ARG A 7 -12.14 43.13 -19.46
CA ARG A 7 -11.77 44.54 -19.24
C ARG A 7 -10.52 44.95 -20.01
N ARG A 8 -9.54 44.04 -20.14
CA ARG A 8 -8.33 44.24 -20.94
C ARG A 8 -8.68 44.40 -22.41
N THR A 9 -9.48 43.51 -22.98
CA THR A 9 -9.90 43.60 -24.39
C THR A 9 -10.68 44.90 -24.67
N GLU A 10 -11.55 45.32 -23.74
CA GLU A 10 -12.28 46.59 -23.85
C GLU A 10 -11.35 47.82 -23.76
N ALA A 11 -10.34 47.79 -22.90
CA ALA A 11 -9.34 48.86 -22.78
C ALA A 11 -8.39 48.91 -24.00
N GLU A 12 -7.96 47.76 -24.53
CA GLU A 12 -7.16 47.66 -25.75
C GLU A 12 -7.91 48.19 -26.98
N THR A 13 -9.22 47.89 -27.08
CA THR A 13 -10.08 48.41 -28.15
C THR A 13 -10.20 49.93 -28.06
N ARG A 14 -10.47 50.49 -26.87
CA ARG A 14 -10.51 51.94 -26.64
C ARG A 14 -9.18 52.62 -26.95
N LEU A 15 -8.05 51.99 -26.60
CA LEU A 15 -6.71 52.52 -26.90
C LEU A 15 -6.45 52.57 -28.42
N ALA A 16 -6.86 51.53 -29.15
CA ALA A 16 -6.72 51.48 -30.61
C ALA A 16 -7.54 52.58 -31.30
N GLU A 17 -8.77 52.80 -30.86
CA GLU A 17 -9.64 53.89 -31.35
C GLU A 17 -9.04 55.27 -31.07
N LEU A 18 -8.53 55.51 -29.85
CA LEU A 18 -7.89 56.78 -29.48
C LEU A 18 -6.60 57.04 -30.29
N ARG A 19 -5.80 56.01 -30.56
CA ARG A 19 -4.60 56.11 -31.41
C ARG A 19 -4.95 56.39 -32.87
N GLN A 20 -6.05 55.83 -33.37
CA GLN A 20 -6.54 56.14 -34.71
C GLN A 20 -6.99 57.60 -34.81
N LEU A 21 -7.73 58.11 -33.82
CA LEU A 21 -8.15 59.51 -33.75
C LEU A 21 -6.96 60.47 -33.64
N GLN A 22 -5.94 60.10 -32.86
CA GLN A 22 -4.67 60.84 -32.79
C GLN A 22 -3.98 60.92 -34.16
N GLY A 23 -3.95 59.81 -34.90
CA GLY A 23 -3.37 59.76 -36.25
C GLY A 23 -4.12 60.66 -37.25
N VAL A 24 -5.45 60.73 -37.15
CA VAL A 24 -6.27 61.64 -37.97
C VAL A 24 -5.98 63.10 -37.61
N ALA A 25 -5.99 63.45 -36.32
CA ALA A 25 -5.68 64.81 -35.86
C ALA A 25 -4.28 65.29 -36.32
N LEU A 26 -3.29 64.40 -36.29
CA LEU A 26 -1.94 64.69 -36.78
C LEU A 26 -1.89 64.95 -38.29
N LEU A 27 -2.66 64.21 -39.09
CA LEU A 27 -2.74 64.40 -40.55
C LEU A 27 -3.46 65.70 -40.93
N ASP A 28 -4.45 66.08 -40.12
CA ASP A 28 -5.28 67.27 -40.32
C ASP A 28 -4.68 68.55 -39.68
N ASP A 29 -3.47 68.47 -39.10
CA ASP A 29 -2.78 69.54 -38.37
C ASP A 29 -3.63 70.14 -37.23
N GLN A 30 -4.35 69.28 -36.51
CA GLN A 30 -5.20 69.62 -35.38
C GLN A 30 -4.58 69.18 -34.04
N ASP A 31 -4.82 69.97 -33.00
CA ASP A 31 -4.43 69.62 -31.63
C ASP A 31 -5.21 68.38 -31.15
N PHE A 32 -4.49 67.41 -30.57
CA PHE A 32 -5.09 66.20 -29.98
C PHE A 32 -5.03 66.25 -28.45
N TYR A 33 -6.16 65.96 -27.79
CA TYR A 33 -6.23 65.88 -26.34
C TYR A 33 -5.75 64.51 -25.85
N HIS A 34 -4.54 64.46 -25.25
CA HIS A 34 -3.88 63.21 -24.86
C HIS A 34 -4.38 62.55 -23.57
N ALA A 35 -5.06 63.28 -22.69
CA ALA A 35 -5.43 62.77 -21.37
C ALA A 35 -6.22 61.44 -21.39
N PRO A 36 -7.20 61.21 -22.30
CA PRO A 36 -7.92 59.95 -22.38
C PRO A 36 -7.02 58.77 -22.80
N LEU A 37 -5.98 59.04 -23.61
CA LEU A 37 -5.01 58.04 -24.02
C LEU A 37 -4.14 57.63 -22.83
N ASP A 38 -3.61 58.62 -22.09
CA ASP A 38 -2.83 58.38 -20.86
C ASP A 38 -3.62 57.64 -19.79
N GLU A 39 -4.93 57.91 -19.67
CA GLU A 39 -5.83 57.22 -18.74
C GLU A 39 -6.01 55.74 -19.09
N VAL A 40 -6.21 55.41 -20.38
CA VAL A 40 -6.35 54.03 -20.83
C VAL A 40 -5.02 53.27 -20.73
N GLU A 41 -3.88 53.91 -21.00
CA GLU A 41 -2.56 53.28 -20.82
C GLU A 41 -2.27 53.00 -19.33
N LYS A 42 -2.65 53.91 -18.43
CA LYS A 42 -2.60 53.67 -16.97
C LYS A 42 -3.54 52.54 -16.55
N GLU A 43 -4.74 52.46 -17.11
CA GLU A 43 -5.68 51.38 -16.85
C GLU A 43 -5.09 50.03 -17.27
N LEU A 44 -4.53 49.92 -18.48
CA LEU A 44 -3.90 48.69 -18.96
C LEU A 44 -2.70 48.28 -18.10
N ALA A 45 -1.85 49.22 -17.72
CA ALA A 45 -0.73 48.96 -16.82
C ALA A 45 -1.20 48.45 -15.43
N ALA A 46 -2.31 49.00 -14.92
CA ALA A 46 -2.92 48.52 -13.67
C ALA A 46 -3.53 47.12 -13.82
N LEU A 47 -4.15 46.80 -14.97
CA LEU A 47 -4.67 45.47 -15.28
C LEU A 47 -3.54 44.43 -15.38
N ASP A 48 -2.44 44.75 -16.08
CA ASP A 48 -1.26 43.88 -16.17
C ASP A 48 -0.66 43.60 -14.78
N ALA A 49 -0.55 44.62 -13.93
CA ALA A 49 -0.08 44.46 -12.56
C ALA A 49 -1.03 43.57 -11.73
N ALA A 50 -2.35 43.72 -11.91
CA ALA A 50 -3.35 42.89 -11.25
C ALA A 50 -3.31 41.42 -11.71
N GLU A 51 -3.15 41.15 -13.01
CA GLU A 51 -2.96 39.80 -13.55
C GLU A 51 -1.68 39.15 -13.00
N GLY A 52 -0.57 39.89 -12.99
CA GLY A 52 0.71 39.40 -12.44
C GLY A 52 0.60 39.01 -10.96
N GLU A 53 -0.08 39.84 -10.16
CA GLU A 53 -0.32 39.55 -8.74
C GLU A 53 -1.29 38.38 -8.53
N ALA A 54 -2.34 38.26 -9.36
CA ALA A 54 -3.26 37.12 -9.33
C ALA A 54 -2.54 35.80 -9.62
N VAL A 55 -1.70 35.76 -10.66
CA VAL A 55 -0.86 34.59 -11.00
C VAL A 55 0.12 34.28 -9.87
N ARG A 56 0.74 35.29 -9.25
CA ARG A 56 1.63 35.10 -8.11
C ARG A 56 0.91 34.44 -6.94
N ARG A 57 -0.29 34.91 -6.58
CA ARG A 57 -1.12 34.33 -5.50
C ARG A 57 -1.53 32.90 -5.82
N GLN A 58 -2.01 32.65 -7.04
CA GLN A 58 -2.40 31.31 -7.48
C GLN A 58 -1.23 30.31 -7.38
N ARG A 59 -0.02 30.72 -7.79
CA ARG A 59 1.19 29.89 -7.63
C ARG A 59 1.53 29.62 -6.17
N GLN A 60 1.38 30.62 -5.30
CA GLN A 60 1.62 30.47 -3.86
C GLN A 60 0.62 29.54 -3.19
N GLU A 61 -0.66 29.65 -3.54
CA GLU A 61 -1.71 28.76 -3.05
C GLU A 61 -1.50 27.33 -3.53
N ALA A 62 -1.18 27.14 -4.81
CA ALA A 62 -0.86 25.83 -5.37
C ALA A 62 0.37 25.21 -4.68
N ALA A 63 1.41 25.99 -4.43
CA ALA A 63 2.60 25.52 -3.71
C ALA A 63 2.29 25.14 -2.26
N ARG A 64 1.45 25.90 -1.56
CA ARG A 64 1.00 25.58 -0.19
C ARG A 64 0.17 24.31 -0.16
N ALA A 65 -0.81 24.18 -1.06
CA ALA A 65 -1.65 22.99 -1.16
C ALA A 65 -0.82 21.73 -1.43
N GLU A 66 0.20 21.82 -2.30
CA GLU A 66 1.11 20.71 -2.56
C GLU A 66 1.98 20.37 -1.34
N GLN A 67 2.49 21.37 -0.62
CA GLN A 67 3.23 21.15 0.62
C GLN A 67 2.38 20.46 1.70
N GLU A 68 1.12 20.87 1.85
CA GLU A 68 0.16 20.24 2.75
C GLU A 68 -0.13 18.79 2.35
N ARG A 69 -0.32 18.54 1.04
CA ARG A 69 -0.49 17.18 0.50
C ARG A 69 0.70 16.29 0.83
N LEU A 70 1.93 16.77 0.61
CA LEU A 70 3.15 16.03 0.93
C LEU A 70 3.32 15.81 2.44
N ALA A 71 2.97 16.80 3.27
CA ALA A 71 3.00 16.66 4.72
C ALA A 71 2.02 15.58 5.20
N ASN A 72 0.81 15.54 4.63
CA ASN A 72 -0.18 14.50 4.92
C ASN A 72 0.29 13.12 4.46
N LEU A 73 0.87 13.01 3.25
CA LEU A 73 1.44 11.74 2.77
C LEU A 73 2.55 11.22 3.67
N ARG A 74 3.44 12.11 4.17
CA ARG A 74 4.49 11.72 5.12
C ARG A 74 3.91 11.19 6.43
N LYS A 75 2.89 11.85 6.98
CA LYS A 75 2.19 11.37 8.19
C LYS A 75 1.55 10.00 7.96
N THR A 76 0.85 9.83 6.85
CA THR A 76 0.25 8.53 6.49
C THR A 76 1.30 7.45 6.34
N LEU A 77 2.45 7.76 5.72
CA LEU A 77 3.55 6.82 5.57
C LEU A 77 4.11 6.38 6.93
N THR A 78 4.26 7.30 7.89
CA THR A 78 4.69 6.96 9.25
C THR A 78 3.75 5.97 9.91
N ILE A 79 2.44 6.21 9.84
CA ILE A 79 1.42 5.32 10.42
C ILE A 79 1.43 3.94 9.75
N VAL A 80 1.51 3.91 8.41
CA VAL A 80 1.57 2.66 7.65
C VAL A 80 2.84 1.87 7.99
N GLU A 81 3.97 2.55 8.17
CA GLU A 81 5.23 1.91 8.55
C GLU A 81 5.17 1.34 9.97
N GLU A 82 4.58 2.05 10.93
CA GLU A 82 4.34 1.52 12.27
C GLU A 82 3.49 0.24 12.23
N HIS A 83 2.36 0.26 11.51
CA HIS A 83 1.53 -0.94 11.33
C HIS A 83 2.28 -2.09 10.63
N ARG A 84 3.18 -1.76 9.69
CA ARG A 84 4.03 -2.76 9.00
C ARG A 84 5.00 -3.40 10.00
N LEU A 85 5.65 -2.62 10.86
CA LEU A 85 6.56 -3.11 11.89
C LEU A 85 5.83 -3.96 12.93
N GLU A 86 4.64 -3.53 13.39
CA GLU A 86 3.80 -4.35 14.28
C GLU A 86 3.39 -5.69 13.64
N ALA A 87 3.13 -5.70 12.34
CA ALA A 87 2.86 -6.95 11.61
C ALA A 87 4.10 -7.84 11.53
N VAL A 88 5.31 -7.26 11.39
CA VAL A 88 6.58 -8.00 11.44
C VAL A 88 6.80 -8.63 12.82
N ASP A 89 6.61 -7.87 13.91
CA ASP A 89 6.75 -8.39 15.27
C ASP A 89 5.78 -9.55 15.56
N ARG A 90 4.54 -9.45 15.07
CA ARG A 90 3.56 -10.54 15.18
C ARG A 90 3.99 -11.77 14.37
N ALA A 91 4.54 -11.57 13.17
CA ALA A 91 5.04 -12.67 12.35
C ALA A 91 6.24 -13.38 13.00
N GLU A 92 7.16 -12.65 13.60
CA GLU A 92 8.30 -13.19 14.34
C GLU A 92 7.84 -14.04 15.53
N LYS A 93 6.96 -13.49 16.38
CA LYS A 93 6.38 -14.21 17.53
C LYS A 93 5.66 -15.49 17.11
N ALA A 94 4.93 -15.45 16.00
CA ALA A 94 4.26 -16.62 15.45
C ALA A 94 5.26 -17.67 14.95
N ALA A 95 6.35 -17.26 14.30
CA ALA A 95 7.40 -18.15 13.84
C ALA A 95 8.12 -18.85 15.00
N HIS A 96 8.42 -18.14 16.09
CA HIS A 96 9.00 -18.73 17.30
C HIS A 96 8.03 -19.70 17.98
N SER A 97 6.78 -19.29 18.19
CA SER A 97 5.73 -20.15 18.74
C SER A 97 5.56 -21.44 17.93
N LEU A 98 5.58 -21.33 16.59
CA LEU A 98 5.52 -22.47 15.69
C LEU A 98 6.73 -23.40 15.87
N THR A 99 7.93 -22.84 15.96
CA THR A 99 9.17 -23.61 16.15
C THR A 99 9.10 -24.41 17.45
N ASP A 100 8.64 -23.80 18.54
CA ASP A 100 8.55 -24.48 19.83
C ASP A 100 7.45 -25.55 19.86
N ALA A 101 6.29 -25.28 19.25
CA ALA A 101 5.24 -26.28 19.07
C ALA A 101 5.74 -27.49 18.25
N LEU A 102 6.53 -27.26 17.21
CA LEU A 102 7.12 -28.34 16.38
C LEU A 102 8.14 -29.18 17.15
N LYS A 103 8.97 -28.55 18.00
CA LYS A 103 9.88 -29.27 18.91
C LYS A 103 9.10 -30.16 19.87
N GLU A 104 8.00 -29.66 20.43
CA GLU A 104 7.15 -30.43 21.32
C GLU A 104 6.52 -31.62 20.59
N VAL A 105 5.93 -31.41 19.40
CA VAL A 105 5.38 -32.52 18.59
C VAL A 105 6.43 -33.61 18.37
N ARG A 106 7.65 -33.24 17.98
CA ARG A 106 8.75 -34.20 17.79
C ARG A 106 9.07 -34.97 19.07
N ALA A 107 9.17 -34.29 20.21
CA ALA A 107 9.46 -34.92 21.49
C ALA A 107 8.35 -35.90 21.90
N ARG A 108 7.09 -35.49 21.81
CA ARG A 108 5.94 -36.34 22.17
C ARG A 108 5.75 -37.52 21.23
N SER A 109 5.98 -37.35 19.93
CA SER A 109 6.00 -38.44 18.95
C SER A 109 7.07 -39.49 19.29
N ALA A 110 8.28 -39.05 19.65
CA ALA A 110 9.35 -39.95 20.06
C ALA A 110 9.00 -40.70 21.37
N ASP A 111 8.44 -40.00 22.37
CA ASP A 111 7.95 -40.61 23.61
C ASP A 111 6.90 -41.69 23.34
N ALA A 112 5.89 -41.36 22.53
CA ALA A 112 4.81 -42.28 22.20
C ALA A 112 5.32 -43.50 21.42
N THR A 113 6.25 -43.31 20.48
CA THR A 113 6.90 -44.42 19.77
C THR A 113 7.65 -45.36 20.71
N ARG A 114 8.39 -44.82 21.69
CA ARG A 114 9.07 -45.62 22.71
C ARG A 114 8.09 -46.43 23.54
N LEU A 115 6.99 -45.80 23.96
CA LEU A 115 5.93 -46.46 24.72
C LEU A 115 5.26 -47.59 23.92
N LEU A 116 4.87 -47.34 22.66
CA LEU A 116 4.28 -48.35 21.79
C LEU A 116 5.19 -49.58 21.62
N ARG A 117 6.50 -49.36 21.43
CA ARG A 117 7.48 -50.44 21.35
C ARG A 117 7.61 -51.20 22.66
N SER A 118 7.62 -50.51 23.81
CA SER A 118 7.65 -51.16 25.11
C SER A 118 6.39 -51.99 25.41
N LEU A 119 5.26 -51.62 24.79
CA LEU A 119 3.99 -52.34 24.84
C LEU A 119 3.85 -53.42 23.74
N GLY A 120 4.94 -53.75 23.03
CA GLY A 120 4.97 -54.83 22.04
C GLY A 120 4.41 -54.49 20.65
N VAL A 121 4.08 -53.22 20.38
CA VAL A 121 3.64 -52.80 19.04
C VAL A 121 4.85 -52.56 18.14
N HIS A 122 5.04 -53.48 17.19
CA HIS A 122 6.08 -53.40 16.17
C HIS A 122 5.51 -53.60 14.75
N PRO A 123 5.83 -52.72 13.77
CA PRO A 123 6.61 -51.49 13.91
C PRO A 123 5.72 -50.28 14.27
N ALA A 124 6.10 -49.50 15.30
CA ALA A 124 5.43 -48.25 15.66
C ALA A 124 5.92 -47.07 14.78
N THR A 125 5.77 -47.19 13.45
CA THR A 125 6.32 -46.21 12.48
C THR A 125 5.50 -44.93 12.39
N GLN A 126 4.20 -44.98 12.68
CA GLN A 126 3.30 -43.85 12.49
C GLN A 126 3.66 -42.64 13.36
N LEU A 127 4.22 -42.88 14.55
CA LEU A 127 4.66 -41.85 15.49
C LEU A 127 6.17 -41.63 15.45
N ASP A 128 6.88 -42.26 14.52
CA ASP A 128 8.32 -42.05 14.41
C ASP A 128 8.63 -40.60 14.01
N ALA A 129 9.85 -40.15 14.32
CA ALA A 129 10.27 -38.78 14.10
C ALA A 129 10.14 -38.39 12.61
N TYR A 130 10.62 -39.25 11.70
CA TYR A 130 10.58 -39.00 10.27
C TYR A 130 9.14 -38.85 9.75
N GLU A 131 8.27 -39.79 10.06
CA GLU A 131 6.87 -39.78 9.61
C GLU A 131 6.09 -38.59 10.20
N SER A 132 6.33 -38.27 11.47
CA SER A 132 5.71 -37.12 12.13
C SER A 132 6.16 -35.80 11.48
N GLU A 133 7.47 -35.63 11.25
CA GLU A 133 8.04 -34.45 10.59
C GLU A 133 7.52 -34.30 9.15
N PHE A 134 7.48 -35.39 8.39
CA PHE A 134 6.97 -35.39 7.02
C PHE A 134 5.51 -34.95 6.97
N ARG A 135 4.62 -35.54 7.79
CA ARG A 135 3.20 -35.14 7.82
C ARG A 135 2.98 -33.72 8.29
N MET A 136 3.71 -33.27 9.32
CA MET A 136 3.66 -31.88 9.76
C MET A 136 4.08 -30.94 8.64
N SER A 137 5.18 -31.24 7.93
CA SER A 137 5.67 -30.40 6.82
C SER A 137 4.62 -30.20 5.72
N LEU A 138 3.90 -31.26 5.34
CA LEU A 138 2.83 -31.18 4.34
C LEU A 138 1.65 -30.33 4.83
N ARG A 139 1.27 -30.47 6.10
CA ARG A 139 0.19 -29.66 6.69
C ARG A 139 0.57 -28.19 6.79
N PHE A 140 1.81 -27.87 7.16
CA PHE A 140 2.31 -26.49 7.15
C PHE A 140 2.35 -25.90 5.75
N ALA A 141 2.83 -26.66 4.76
CA ALA A 141 2.81 -26.23 3.36
C ALA A 141 1.38 -25.89 2.91
N THR A 142 0.40 -26.67 3.34
CA THR A 142 -1.02 -26.43 3.08
C THR A 142 -1.58 -25.22 3.83
N ALA A 143 -1.31 -25.06 5.14
CA ALA A 143 -1.79 -23.90 5.90
C ALA A 143 -1.16 -22.58 5.45
N LEU A 144 0.06 -22.62 4.92
CA LEU A 144 0.75 -21.45 4.38
C LEU A 144 0.41 -21.20 2.90
N LYS A 145 -0.34 -22.09 2.23
CA LYS A 145 -0.72 -21.92 0.82
C LYS A 145 -1.46 -20.60 0.53
N PRO A 146 -2.38 -20.10 1.38
CA PRO A 146 -3.03 -18.80 1.17
C PRO A 146 -2.05 -17.62 1.07
N LEU A 147 -0.85 -17.71 1.66
CA LEU A 147 0.18 -16.66 1.58
C LEU A 147 0.70 -16.46 0.14
N VAL A 148 0.75 -17.54 -0.65
CA VAL A 148 1.37 -17.57 -1.98
C VAL A 148 0.35 -17.79 -3.10
N GLY A 149 -0.89 -18.14 -2.75
CA GLY A 149 -1.96 -18.44 -3.71
C GLY A 149 -1.57 -19.60 -4.63
N LEU A 150 -1.56 -19.35 -5.95
CA LEU A 150 -1.11 -20.31 -6.96
C LEU A 150 0.42 -20.38 -7.11
N ARG A 151 1.17 -19.49 -6.45
CA ARG A 151 2.64 -19.51 -6.49
C ARG A 151 3.17 -20.58 -5.54
N ARG A 152 4.37 -21.07 -5.82
CA ARG A 152 5.04 -22.14 -5.02
C ARG A 152 6.07 -21.61 -4.04
N ARG A 153 6.24 -20.28 -3.94
CA ARG A 153 7.32 -19.67 -3.15
C ARG A 153 6.87 -18.39 -2.46
N PHE A 154 7.35 -18.20 -1.23
CA PHE A 154 7.34 -16.93 -0.52
C PHE A 154 8.80 -16.48 -0.37
N GLY A 155 9.23 -15.53 -1.21
CA GLY A 155 10.65 -15.18 -1.31
C GLY A 155 11.51 -16.40 -1.63
N GLN A 156 12.44 -16.73 -0.74
CA GLN A 156 13.34 -17.89 -0.85
C GLN A 156 12.75 -19.19 -0.28
N ILE A 157 11.60 -19.13 0.40
CA ILE A 157 10.94 -20.31 0.97
C ILE A 157 10.11 -20.98 -0.13
N ALA A 158 10.40 -22.24 -0.44
CA ALA A 158 9.64 -23.04 -1.38
C ALA A 158 8.70 -24.00 -0.66
N PHE A 159 7.45 -24.06 -1.11
CA PHE A 159 6.45 -24.97 -0.55
C PHE A 159 6.26 -26.17 -1.48
N PRO A 160 6.26 -27.41 -0.94
CA PRO A 160 5.94 -28.58 -1.73
C PRO A 160 4.49 -28.54 -2.21
N GLU A 161 4.21 -29.24 -3.30
CA GLU A 161 2.85 -29.40 -3.80
C GLU A 161 2.09 -30.41 -2.91
N ALA A 162 1.55 -29.91 -1.80
CA ALA A 162 0.72 -30.71 -0.91
C ALA A 162 -0.74 -30.68 -1.38
N ARG A 163 -1.28 -31.84 -1.76
CA ARG A 163 -2.72 -32.10 -1.87
C ARG A 163 -3.20 -32.77 -0.59
N THR A 164 -3.15 -32.07 0.54
CA THR A 164 -3.80 -32.55 1.76
C THR A 164 -5.25 -32.03 1.80
N PRO A 165 -6.22 -32.81 2.31
CA PRO A 165 -7.58 -32.32 2.51
C PRO A 165 -7.54 -31.03 3.36
N PHE A 166 -8.03 -29.93 2.81
CA PHE A 166 -7.93 -28.60 3.42
C PHE A 166 -8.87 -28.44 4.63
N ASP A 167 -9.81 -29.37 4.83
CA ASP A 167 -10.98 -29.14 5.67
C ASP A 167 -10.96 -29.87 7.02
N GLN A 168 -9.94 -30.70 7.29
CA GLN A 168 -9.88 -31.48 8.53
C GLN A 168 -8.97 -30.82 9.59
N PRO A 169 -9.46 -30.66 10.83
CA PRO A 169 -8.60 -30.25 11.94
C PRO A 169 -7.42 -31.21 12.12
N TRP A 170 -6.21 -30.65 12.24
CA TRP A 170 -4.96 -31.43 12.27
C TRP A 170 -4.92 -32.45 13.40
N ARG A 171 -5.53 -32.13 14.56
CA ARG A 171 -5.64 -33.05 15.69
C ARG A 171 -6.44 -34.30 15.33
N THR A 172 -7.57 -34.15 14.66
CA THR A 172 -8.42 -35.28 14.23
C THR A 172 -7.69 -36.15 13.22
N ALA A 173 -6.97 -35.54 12.29
CA ALA A 173 -6.17 -36.26 11.30
C ALA A 173 -4.98 -37.02 11.93
N GLU A 174 -4.26 -36.44 12.90
CA GLU A 174 -3.22 -37.18 13.64
C GLU A 174 -3.81 -38.33 14.46
N ALA A 175 -4.92 -38.08 15.16
CA ALA A 175 -5.57 -39.10 15.98
C ALA A 175 -5.99 -40.30 15.11
N ALA A 176 -6.57 -40.06 13.93
CA ALA A 176 -6.96 -41.14 13.02
C ALA A 176 -5.79 -42.06 12.60
N ILE A 177 -4.57 -41.50 12.50
CA ILE A 177 -3.37 -42.24 12.13
C ILE A 177 -2.79 -43.01 13.32
N ALA A 178 -2.72 -42.38 14.49
CA ALA A 178 -2.09 -42.97 15.68
C ALA A 178 -3.01 -43.90 16.49
N ASN A 179 -4.32 -43.64 16.49
CA ASN A 179 -5.29 -44.36 17.32
C ASN A 179 -5.33 -45.87 17.08
N PRO A 180 -5.18 -46.42 15.87
CA PRO A 180 -5.15 -47.87 15.68
C PRO A 180 -4.03 -48.55 16.47
N ASP A 181 -2.81 -48.02 16.40
CA ASP A 181 -1.64 -48.55 17.11
C ASP A 181 -1.75 -48.36 18.61
N ILE A 182 -2.20 -47.18 19.05
CA ILE A 182 -2.45 -46.88 20.47
C ILE A 182 -3.53 -47.81 21.02
N SER A 183 -4.64 -47.98 20.31
CA SER A 183 -5.75 -48.84 20.75
C SER A 183 -5.37 -50.32 20.75
N LYS A 184 -4.43 -50.73 19.90
CA LYS A 184 -3.86 -52.08 19.93
C LYS A 184 -2.99 -52.27 21.17
N ALA A 185 -2.07 -51.34 21.42
CA ALA A 185 -1.18 -51.37 22.59
C ALA A 185 -1.94 -51.38 23.92
N LEU A 186 -3.05 -50.64 24.00
CA LEU A 186 -3.86 -50.55 25.22
C LEU A 186 -4.74 -51.78 25.49
N ARG A 187 -4.96 -52.65 24.50
CA ARG A 187 -5.81 -53.85 24.64
C ARG A 187 -5.06 -55.07 25.18
N GLY A 188 -3.73 -55.06 25.18
CA GLY A 188 -2.88 -56.21 25.54
C GLY A 188 -2.68 -57.12 24.35
#